data_AF-A0A9D8VD95-F1
#
_entry.id   AF-A0A9D8VD95-F1
#
_cell.length_a   1.000
_cell.length_b   1.000
_cell.length_c   1.000
_cell.angle_alpha   90.00
_cell.angle_beta   90.00
_cell.angle_gamma   90.00
#
_symmetry.space_group_name_H-M   'P 1'
#
loop_
_entity.id
_entity.type
_entity.pdbx_description
1 polymer ?
#
loop_
_entity_poly.entity_id
_entity_poly.type
_entity_poly.pdbx_seq_one_letter_code
_entity_poly.pdbx_strand_id
1 'polypeptide(L)'
;MQSTDLNCERCQELLFDFHEGRLDSEHTARVDHHLKTCNECSAFLNDIWQMGLLATRWQDQHPANYDRGRTADYQQQGWRFSEVLATAASILAIVLVLTDASIDTSNGVVLKFGSDEYVSEQTFAVYQAEQADRWDERLDELTAIQVASDQLVLRSVLQASRQERKQELTTLVNYWNTTQAQQYRETEEHLRFLLTSQAEDEKDIRQLSNAFHQISNNM
;
A
#
# COMPACT_ATOMS: atom_id res chain seq x y z
N MET A 1 45.74 15.24 38.75
CA MET A 1 45.29 15.59 37.40
C MET A 1 45.27 14.30 36.60
N GLN A 2 44.15 13.58 36.61
CA GLN A 2 44.01 12.28 35.93
C GLN A 2 43.46 12.53 34.53
N SER A 3 44.20 12.06 33.52
CA SER A 3 43.83 12.02 32.12
C SER A 3 42.50 11.27 31.97
N THR A 4 41.44 12.01 31.68
CA THR A 4 40.09 11.50 31.46
C THR A 4 39.77 11.55 29.97
N ASP A 5 40.67 10.99 29.16
CA ASP A 5 40.38 10.79 27.74
C ASP A 5 39.24 9.77 27.61
N LEU A 6 38.07 10.29 27.20
CA LEU A 6 36.93 9.48 26.83
C LEU A 6 37.31 8.73 25.54
N ASN A 7 37.20 7.40 25.52
CA ASN A 7 37.38 6.63 24.29
C ASN A 7 36.22 6.92 23.31
N CYS A 8 36.49 6.88 22.00
CA CYS A 8 35.50 7.10 20.94
C CYS A 8 34.28 6.19 21.08
N GLU A 9 34.47 4.90 21.38
CA GLU A 9 33.34 3.95 21.59
C GLU A 9 32.42 4.40 22.71
N ARG A 10 32.99 4.82 23.85
CA ARG A 10 32.21 5.29 24.99
C ARG A 10 31.56 6.65 24.72
N CYS A 11 32.19 7.48 23.90
CA CYS A 11 31.58 8.71 23.42
C CYS A 11 30.34 8.40 22.56
N GLN A 12 30.45 7.46 21.62
CA GLN A 12 29.36 7.09 20.70
C GLN A 12 28.12 6.57 21.42
N GLU A 13 28.28 5.77 22.47
CA GLU A 13 27.16 5.30 23.30
C GLU A 13 26.42 6.47 23.98
N LEU A 14 27.16 7.49 24.43
CA LEU A 14 26.62 8.64 25.15
C LEU A 14 26.07 9.73 24.21
N LEU A 15 26.33 9.68 22.90
CA LEU A 15 25.93 10.75 21.96
C LEU A 15 24.42 10.85 21.78
N PHE A 16 23.69 9.74 21.88
CA PHE A 16 22.22 9.75 21.80
C PHE A 16 21.59 10.48 23.00
N ASP A 17 22.01 10.10 24.21
CA ASP A 17 21.56 10.77 25.43
C ASP A 17 22.00 12.25 25.43
N PHE A 18 23.14 12.58 24.81
CA PHE A 18 23.68 13.95 24.73
C PHE A 18 22.81 14.82 23.84
N HIS A 19 22.46 14.30 22.66
CA HIS A 19 21.55 14.95 21.72
C HIS A 19 20.18 15.23 22.36
N GLU A 20 19.69 14.31 23.19
CA GLU A 20 18.38 14.44 23.85
C GLU A 20 18.44 15.21 25.18
N GLY A 21 19.63 15.67 25.60
CA GLY A 21 19.81 16.44 26.83
C GLY A 21 19.59 15.63 28.12
N ARG A 22 19.77 14.30 28.08
CA ARG A 22 19.53 13.39 29.21
C ARG A 22 20.76 13.13 30.08
N LEU A 23 21.95 13.60 29.68
CA LEU A 23 23.17 13.43 30.48
C LEU A 23 23.28 14.40 31.65
N ASP A 24 23.93 13.89 32.70
CA ASP A 24 24.41 14.71 33.80
C ASP A 24 25.53 15.67 33.36
N SER A 25 25.59 16.82 34.02
CA SER A 25 26.49 17.94 33.74
C SER A 25 27.97 17.56 33.63
N GLU A 26 28.45 16.61 34.44
CA GLU A 26 29.82 16.11 34.38
C GLU A 26 30.11 15.37 33.06
N HIS A 27 29.18 14.51 32.63
CA HIS A 27 29.35 13.72 31.42
C HIS A 27 29.19 14.57 30.16
N THR A 28 28.29 15.55 30.19
CA THR A 28 28.12 16.55 29.13
C THR A 28 29.42 17.33 28.87
N ALA A 29 30.12 17.77 29.92
CA ALA A 29 31.39 18.49 29.78
C ALA A 29 32.50 17.61 29.16
N ARG A 30 32.52 16.31 29.48
CA ARG A 30 33.50 15.36 28.94
C ARG A 30 33.23 15.03 27.47
N VAL A 31 31.97 14.84 27.09
CA VAL A 31 31.57 14.64 25.69
C VAL A 31 31.86 15.90 24.87
N ASP A 32 31.51 17.09 25.37
CA ASP A 32 31.80 18.37 24.69
C ASP A 32 33.31 18.62 24.51
N HIS A 33 34.13 18.21 25.48
CA HIS A 33 35.58 18.25 25.33
C HIS A 33 36.06 17.30 24.22
N HIS A 34 35.59 16.04 24.21
CA HIS A 34 35.99 15.05 23.21
C HIS A 34 35.55 15.42 21.79
N LEU A 35 34.35 16.00 21.63
CA LEU A 35 33.82 16.46 20.35
C LEU A 35 34.66 17.58 19.70
N LYS A 36 35.37 18.39 20.50
CA LYS A 36 36.28 19.42 19.98
C LYS A 36 37.58 18.86 19.43
N THR A 37 37.97 17.66 19.87
CA THR A 37 39.23 17.00 19.51
C THR A 37 39.05 15.90 18.46
N CYS A 38 37.89 15.22 18.43
CA CYS A 38 37.62 14.07 17.58
C CYS A 38 36.62 14.40 16.46
N ASN A 39 37.13 14.55 15.23
CA ASN A 39 36.30 14.84 14.06
C ASN A 39 35.27 13.74 13.78
N GLU A 40 35.61 12.45 14.00
CA GLU A 40 34.69 11.34 13.74
C GLU A 40 33.46 11.38 14.64
N CYS A 41 33.65 11.61 15.94
CA CYS A 41 32.55 11.74 16.89
C CYS A 41 31.69 12.98 16.59
N SER A 42 32.30 14.08 16.14
CA SER A 42 31.57 15.28 15.72
C SER A 42 30.73 15.06 14.46
N ALA A 43 31.26 14.30 13.49
CA ALA A 43 30.54 13.93 12.27
C ALA A 43 29.36 13.02 12.61
N PHE A 44 29.56 12.02 13.47
CA PHE A 44 28.49 11.13 13.92
C PHE A 44 27.37 11.87 14.66
N LEU A 45 27.70 12.86 15.51
CA LEU A 45 26.68 13.71 16.14
C LEU A 45 25.85 14.48 15.10
N ASN A 46 26.49 14.98 14.03
CA ASN A 46 25.79 15.66 12.94
C ASN A 46 24.86 14.71 12.18
N ASP A 47 25.26 13.45 11.97
CA ASP A 47 24.40 12.44 11.36
C ASP A 47 23.16 12.16 12.22
N ILE A 48 23.32 12.06 13.55
CA ILE A 48 22.20 11.93 14.49
C ILE A 48 21.22 13.11 14.35
N TRP A 49 21.73 14.34 14.26
CA TRP A 49 20.90 15.54 14.06
C TRP A 49 20.17 15.50 12.72
N GLN A 50 20.85 15.11 11.64
CA GLN A 50 20.25 14.99 10.32
C GLN A 50 19.15 13.92 10.29
N MET A 51 19.36 12.77 10.94
CA MET A 51 18.32 11.75 11.06
C MET A 51 17.11 12.26 11.84
N GLY A 52 17.32 12.99 12.94
CA GLY A 52 16.22 13.64 13.67
C GLY A 52 15.42 14.62 12.80
N LEU A 53 16.12 15.43 12.00
CA LEU A 53 15.48 16.36 11.07
C LEU A 53 14.69 15.62 9.97
N LEU A 54 15.24 14.55 9.41
CA LEU A 54 14.54 13.73 8.40
C LEU A 54 13.31 13.02 8.97
N ALA A 55 13.40 12.52 10.22
CA ALA A 55 12.29 11.87 10.90
C ALA A 55 11.10 12.83 11.12
N THR A 56 11.37 14.09 11.48
CA THR A 56 10.28 15.09 11.60
C THR A 56 9.59 15.37 10.27
N ARG A 57 10.33 15.41 9.16
CA ARG A 57 9.75 15.60 7.81
C ARG A 57 9.00 14.38 7.28
N TRP A 58 9.32 13.19 7.76
CA TRP A 58 8.66 11.95 7.33
C TRP A 58 7.19 11.88 7.74
N GLN A 59 6.75 12.66 8.74
CA GLN A 59 5.36 12.66 9.19
C GLN A 59 4.42 13.53 8.32
N ASP A 60 4.96 14.44 7.51
CA ASP A 60 4.14 15.43 6.78
C ASP A 60 3.78 15.00 5.35
N GLN A 61 4.32 13.89 4.86
CA GLN A 61 3.86 13.35 3.58
C GLN A 61 2.56 12.60 3.82
N HIS A 62 1.44 13.25 3.46
CA HIS A 62 0.19 12.54 3.25
C HIS A 62 0.50 11.33 2.38
N PRO A 63 0.18 10.10 2.83
CA PRO A 63 0.42 8.92 2.02
C PRO A 63 -0.20 9.18 0.66
N ALA A 64 0.59 8.94 -0.41
CA ALA A 64 0.06 8.98 -1.75
C ALA A 64 -1.25 8.20 -1.71
N ASN A 65 -2.33 8.85 -2.10
CA ASN A 65 -3.67 8.31 -2.09
C ASN A 65 -3.68 7.12 -3.03
N TYR A 66 -3.28 5.95 -2.51
CA TYR A 66 -3.46 4.62 -3.06
C TYR A 66 -4.94 4.29 -2.98
N ASP A 67 -5.74 5.14 -3.61
CA ASP A 67 -7.16 4.95 -3.76
C ASP A 67 -7.32 3.84 -4.80
N ARG A 68 -7.33 2.59 -4.31
CA ARG A 68 -7.56 1.40 -5.14
C ARG A 68 -8.95 1.39 -5.79
N GLY A 69 -9.77 2.43 -5.59
CA GLY A 69 -11.03 2.64 -6.29
C GLY A 69 -10.89 3.35 -7.65
N ARG A 70 -9.74 3.96 -7.99
CA ARG A 70 -9.67 4.90 -9.13
C ARG A 70 -9.23 4.31 -10.48
N THR A 71 -8.96 3.00 -10.57
CA THR A 71 -8.78 2.33 -11.88
C THR A 71 -10.11 1.90 -12.51
N ALA A 72 -11.24 2.13 -11.85
CA ALA A 72 -12.55 2.08 -12.47
C ALA A 72 -12.98 3.49 -12.85
N ASP A 73 -12.33 4.06 -13.87
CA ASP A 73 -12.76 5.29 -14.52
C ASP A 73 -14.04 4.98 -15.32
N TYR A 74 -15.14 4.72 -14.61
CA TYR A 74 -16.47 4.87 -15.17
C TYR A 74 -16.60 6.36 -15.46
N GLN A 75 -16.34 6.73 -16.71
CA GLN A 75 -16.85 7.96 -17.29
C GLN A 75 -18.26 8.17 -16.74
N GLN A 76 -18.43 9.19 -15.90
CA GLN A 76 -19.74 9.69 -15.54
C GLN A 76 -20.34 10.26 -16.82
N GLN A 77 -20.89 9.38 -17.64
CA GLN A 77 -21.69 9.72 -18.80
C GLN A 77 -22.98 10.30 -18.23
N GLY A 78 -22.95 11.62 -18.02
CA GLY A 78 -24.08 12.38 -17.51
C GLY A 78 -25.33 12.01 -18.29
N TRP A 79 -26.41 11.78 -17.55
CA TRP A 79 -27.70 11.32 -18.07
C TRP A 79 -28.08 12.14 -19.30
N ARG A 80 -28.09 11.47 -20.47
CA ARG A 80 -28.50 12.10 -21.71
C ARG A 80 -30.00 12.34 -21.59
N PHE A 81 -30.43 13.58 -21.81
CA PHE A 81 -31.84 14.00 -21.67
C PHE A 81 -32.83 13.09 -22.43
N SER A 82 -32.38 12.41 -23.50
CA SER A 82 -33.15 11.40 -24.24
C SER A 82 -33.55 10.17 -23.41
N GLU A 83 -32.72 9.72 -22.48
CA GLU A 83 -32.99 8.55 -21.63
C GLU A 83 -34.01 8.91 -20.53
N VAL A 84 -33.96 10.13 -20.02
CA VAL A 84 -34.96 10.67 -19.09
C VAL A 84 -36.31 10.84 -19.78
N LEU A 85 -36.33 11.32 -21.02
CA LEU A 85 -37.58 11.43 -21.79
C LEU A 85 -38.19 10.06 -22.11
N ALA A 86 -37.38 9.07 -22.47
CA ALA A 86 -37.86 7.73 -22.78
C ALA A 86 -38.49 7.05 -21.54
N THR A 87 -37.83 7.18 -20.39
CA THR A 87 -38.35 6.65 -19.12
C THR A 87 -39.59 7.40 -18.62
N ALA A 88 -39.64 8.73 -18.79
CA ALA A 88 -40.83 9.51 -18.46
C ALA A 88 -42.02 9.16 -19.36
N ALA A 89 -41.78 8.97 -20.67
CA ALA A 89 -42.83 8.60 -21.63
C ALA A 89 -43.37 7.20 -21.39
N SER A 90 -42.52 6.23 -21.01
CA SER A 90 -42.99 4.87 -20.71
C SER A 90 -43.84 4.84 -19.44
N ILE A 91 -43.46 5.59 -18.39
CA ILE A 91 -44.27 5.72 -17.17
C ILE A 91 -45.60 6.40 -17.48
N LEU A 92 -45.60 7.48 -18.28
CA LEU A 92 -46.82 8.19 -18.65
C LEU A 92 -47.77 7.32 -19.50
N ALA A 93 -47.22 6.50 -20.41
CA ALA A 93 -48.00 5.54 -21.17
C ALA A 93 -48.64 4.46 -20.27
N ILE A 94 -47.91 3.96 -19.27
CA ILE A 94 -48.46 3.00 -18.29
C ILE A 94 -49.58 3.66 -17.47
N VAL A 95 -49.40 4.91 -17.03
CA VAL A 95 -50.43 5.66 -16.30
C VAL A 95 -51.68 5.84 -17.16
N LEU A 96 -51.53 6.26 -18.42
CA LEU A 96 -52.66 6.43 -19.35
C LEU A 96 -53.37 5.12 -19.70
N VAL A 97 -52.68 3.98 -19.69
CA VAL A 97 -53.32 2.67 -19.89
C VAL A 97 -54.06 2.22 -18.63
N LEU A 98 -53.54 2.54 -17.44
CA LEU A 98 -54.19 2.22 -16.17
C LEU A 98 -55.39 3.12 -15.87
N THR A 99 -55.37 4.36 -16.34
CA THR A 99 -56.49 5.29 -16.21
C THR A 99 -57.28 5.29 -17.52
N ASP A 100 -58.46 4.67 -17.54
CA ASP A 100 -59.35 4.61 -18.71
C ASP A 100 -59.83 6.02 -19.13
N ALA A 101 -58.97 6.76 -19.83
CA ALA A 101 -59.12 8.17 -20.12
C ALA A 101 -60.00 8.36 -21.37
N SER A 102 -61.29 8.58 -21.16
CA SER A 102 -62.21 8.96 -22.24
C SER A 102 -62.19 10.48 -22.45
N ILE A 103 -61.97 10.92 -23.69
CA ILE A 103 -61.99 12.33 -24.08
C ILE A 103 -63.36 12.63 -24.70
N ASP A 104 -64.21 13.34 -23.99
CA ASP A 104 -65.48 13.86 -24.52
C ASP A 104 -65.26 15.30 -25.01
N THR A 105 -65.40 15.52 -26.32
CA THR A 105 -65.11 16.80 -26.99
C THR A 105 -66.30 17.73 -27.08
N SER A 106 -67.44 17.40 -26.46
CA SER A 106 -68.67 18.17 -26.63
C SER A 106 -68.76 19.46 -25.79
N ASN A 107 -68.05 19.60 -24.66
CA ASN A 107 -68.14 20.79 -23.78
C ASN A 107 -66.82 21.23 -23.10
N GLY A 108 -65.66 20.93 -23.70
CA GLY A 108 -64.35 21.23 -23.13
C GLY A 108 -63.64 19.98 -22.60
N VAL A 109 -62.32 19.99 -22.58
CA VAL A 109 -61.49 18.81 -22.24
C VAL A 109 -61.66 18.49 -20.75
N VAL A 110 -62.54 17.54 -20.45
CA VAL A 110 -62.69 16.97 -19.11
C VAL A 110 -62.04 15.60 -19.11
N LEU A 111 -60.89 15.48 -18.45
CA LEU A 111 -60.23 14.19 -18.21
C LEU A 111 -60.96 13.51 -17.04
N LYS A 112 -61.76 12.48 -17.33
CA LYS A 112 -62.34 11.61 -16.28
C LYS A 112 -61.34 10.50 -15.98
N PHE A 113 -60.95 10.37 -14.71
CA PHE A 113 -60.08 9.30 -14.23
C PHE A 113 -60.91 8.32 -13.40
N GLY A 114 -61.04 7.07 -13.87
CA GLY A 114 -61.67 5.98 -13.13
C GLY A 114 -63.15 5.73 -13.47
N SER A 115 -63.58 4.48 -13.27
CA SER A 115 -64.99 4.09 -13.30
C SER A 115 -65.74 4.70 -12.10
N ASP A 116 -67.03 5.01 -12.28
CA ASP A 116 -67.94 5.54 -11.24
C ASP A 116 -68.19 4.56 -10.06
N GLU A 117 -67.46 3.44 -10.01
CA GLU A 117 -67.58 2.43 -8.98
C GLU A 117 -66.63 2.79 -7.82
N TYR A 118 -67.21 3.38 -6.78
CA TYR A 118 -66.54 3.62 -5.51
C TYR A 118 -65.98 2.28 -4.99
N VAL A 119 -64.67 2.10 -5.13
CA VAL A 119 -63.93 1.00 -4.50
C VAL A 119 -64.16 1.14 -2.99
N SER A 120 -64.93 0.22 -2.42
CA SER A 120 -65.21 0.22 -0.99
C SER A 120 -63.89 0.06 -0.22
N GLU A 121 -63.80 0.69 0.96
CA GLU A 121 -62.62 0.63 1.82
C GLU A 121 -62.18 -0.83 2.12
N GLN A 122 -63.15 -1.77 2.08
CA GLN A 122 -62.90 -3.20 2.24
C GLN A 122 -62.15 -3.84 1.06
N THR A 123 -62.46 -3.49 -0.19
CA THR A 123 -61.73 -4.05 -1.34
C THR A 123 -60.33 -3.46 -1.43
N PHE A 124 -60.15 -2.17 -1.06
CA PHE A 124 -58.83 -1.56 -0.95
C PHE A 124 -57.95 -2.25 0.10
N ALA A 125 -58.51 -2.57 1.28
CA ALA A 125 -57.77 -3.29 2.33
C ALA A 125 -57.32 -4.69 1.89
N VAL A 126 -58.17 -5.42 1.15
CA VAL A 126 -57.81 -6.75 0.60
C VAL A 126 -56.70 -6.64 -0.44
N TYR A 127 -56.79 -5.68 -1.37
CA TYR A 127 -55.73 -5.44 -2.36
C TYR A 127 -54.43 -4.98 -1.71
N GLN A 128 -54.48 -4.16 -0.65
CA GLN A 128 -53.30 -3.69 0.06
C GLN A 128 -52.59 -4.84 0.79
N ALA A 129 -53.34 -5.75 1.40
CA ALA A 129 -52.79 -6.96 2.02
C ALA A 129 -52.14 -7.88 0.96
N GLU A 130 -52.83 -8.14 -0.15
CA GLU A 130 -52.31 -8.99 -1.22
C GLU A 130 -51.07 -8.39 -1.92
N GLN A 131 -50.99 -7.06 -2.00
CA GLN A 131 -49.77 -6.40 -2.47
C GLN A 131 -48.64 -6.49 -1.46
N ALA A 132 -48.91 -6.31 -0.16
CA ALA A 132 -47.88 -6.42 0.88
C ALA A 132 -47.22 -7.80 0.85
N ASP A 133 -48.01 -8.87 0.75
CA ASP A 133 -47.50 -10.25 0.68
C ASP A 133 -46.63 -10.48 -0.55
N ARG A 134 -47.06 -9.97 -1.72
CA ARG A 134 -46.27 -10.07 -2.97
C ARG A 134 -44.99 -9.24 -2.94
N TRP A 135 -44.99 -8.12 -2.22
CA TRP A 135 -43.80 -7.30 -2.04
C TRP A 135 -42.79 -7.97 -1.12
N ASP A 136 -43.25 -8.59 -0.04
CA ASP A 136 -42.39 -9.32 0.90
C ASP A 136 -41.72 -10.53 0.21
N GLU A 137 -42.49 -11.32 -0.56
CA GLU A 137 -41.95 -12.46 -1.32
C GLU A 137 -40.85 -12.01 -2.31
N ARG A 138 -41.04 -10.88 -2.99
CA ARG A 138 -40.03 -10.32 -3.90
C ARG A 138 -38.81 -9.76 -3.17
N LEU A 139 -38.99 -9.15 -2.01
CA LEU A 139 -37.88 -8.66 -1.20
C LEU A 139 -37.04 -9.83 -0.69
N ASP A 140 -37.67 -10.92 -0.26
CA ASP A 140 -36.98 -12.14 0.15
C ASP A 140 -36.21 -12.78 -1.03
N GLU A 141 -36.81 -12.85 -2.22
CA GLU A 141 -36.12 -13.35 -3.41
C GLU A 141 -34.90 -12.47 -3.77
N LEU A 142 -35.06 -11.14 -3.76
CA LEU A 142 -33.98 -10.20 -4.09
C LEU A 142 -32.86 -10.23 -3.05
N THR A 143 -33.19 -10.33 -1.75
CA THR A 143 -32.17 -10.46 -0.71
C THR A 143 -31.43 -11.79 -0.81
N ALA A 144 -32.12 -12.89 -1.13
CA ALA A 144 -31.48 -14.18 -1.37
C ALA A 144 -30.50 -14.13 -2.56
N ILE A 145 -30.89 -13.47 -3.66
CA ILE A 145 -30.03 -13.25 -4.83
C ILE A 145 -28.82 -12.37 -4.45
N GLN A 146 -29.04 -11.30 -3.69
CA GLN A 146 -27.97 -10.40 -3.26
C GLN A 146 -26.96 -11.11 -2.36
N VAL A 147 -27.42 -11.89 -1.38
CA VAL A 147 -26.56 -12.69 -0.51
C VAL A 147 -25.76 -13.73 -1.30
N ALA A 148 -26.38 -14.40 -2.28
CA ALA A 148 -25.68 -15.36 -3.13
C ALA A 148 -24.60 -14.68 -4.00
N SER A 149 -24.90 -13.49 -4.54
CA SER A 149 -23.95 -12.68 -5.31
C SER A 149 -22.76 -12.24 -4.45
N ASP A 150 -23.02 -11.69 -3.26
CA ASP A 150 -21.99 -11.21 -2.33
C ASP A 150 -21.06 -12.34 -1.89
N GLN A 151 -21.61 -13.54 -1.64
CA GLN A 151 -20.81 -14.72 -1.33
C GLN A 151 -19.91 -15.14 -2.49
N LEU A 152 -20.38 -15.03 -3.73
CA LEU A 152 -19.59 -15.39 -4.91
C LEU A 152 -18.46 -14.39 -5.16
N VAL A 153 -18.74 -13.09 -5.01
CA VAL A 153 -17.73 -12.03 -5.08
C VAL A 153 -16.69 -12.20 -3.97
N LEU A 154 -17.10 -12.45 -2.73
CA LEU A 154 -16.15 -12.68 -1.64
C LEU A 154 -15.25 -13.89 -1.91
N ARG A 155 -15.81 -14.99 -2.42
CA ARG A 155 -15.03 -16.18 -2.79
C ARG A 155 -14.04 -15.89 -3.91
N SER A 156 -14.45 -15.16 -4.94
CA SER A 156 -13.57 -14.82 -6.07
C SER A 156 -12.44 -13.90 -5.63
N VAL A 157 -12.74 -12.89 -4.80
CA VAL A 157 -11.73 -11.99 -4.21
C VAL A 157 -10.74 -12.76 -3.32
N LEU A 158 -11.24 -13.67 -2.47
CA LEU A 158 -10.38 -14.49 -1.62
C LEU A 158 -9.49 -15.43 -2.44
N GLN A 159 -10.00 -16.01 -3.53
CA GLN A 159 -9.22 -16.83 -4.44
C GLN A 159 -8.15 -16.01 -5.18
N ALA A 160 -8.52 -14.83 -5.70
CA ALA A 160 -7.59 -13.92 -6.35
C ALA A 160 -6.45 -13.50 -5.40
N SER A 161 -6.77 -13.09 -4.17
CA SER A 161 -5.79 -12.74 -3.14
C SER A 161 -4.86 -13.89 -2.77
N ARG A 162 -5.36 -15.13 -2.76
CA ARG A 162 -4.50 -16.31 -2.53
C ARG A 162 -3.58 -16.58 -3.71
N GLN A 163 -4.04 -16.35 -4.93
CA GLN A 163 -3.25 -16.57 -6.14
C GLN A 163 -2.15 -15.51 -6.29
N GLU A 164 -2.47 -14.25 -6.04
CA GLU A 164 -1.52 -13.13 -6.05
C GLU A 164 -0.38 -13.36 -5.05
N ARG A 165 -0.72 -13.72 -3.80
CA ARG A 165 0.30 -14.06 -2.78
C ARG A 165 1.20 -15.22 -3.18
N LYS A 166 0.69 -16.22 -3.91
CA LYS A 166 1.52 -17.33 -4.43
C LYS A 166 2.49 -16.85 -5.51
N GLN A 167 2.04 -15.95 -6.39
CA GLN A 167 2.88 -15.37 -7.44
C GLN A 167 3.97 -14.48 -6.85
N GLU A 168 3.62 -13.64 -5.87
CA GLU A 168 4.57 -12.81 -5.12
C GLU A 168 5.62 -13.66 -4.40
N LEU A 169 5.18 -14.69 -3.66
CA LEU A 169 6.10 -15.59 -2.96
C LEU A 169 7.05 -16.30 -3.93
N THR A 170 6.53 -16.74 -5.08
CA THR A 170 7.35 -17.40 -6.12
C THR A 170 8.40 -16.43 -6.66
N THR A 171 8.02 -15.17 -6.89
CA THR A 171 8.93 -14.12 -7.35
C THR A 171 10.03 -13.85 -6.33
N LEU A 172 9.67 -13.73 -5.04
CA LEU A 172 10.62 -13.52 -3.95
C LEU A 172 11.58 -14.70 -3.80
N VAL A 173 11.08 -15.94 -3.87
CA VAL A 173 11.92 -17.14 -3.79
C VAL A 173 12.88 -17.23 -4.97
N ASN A 174 12.41 -16.92 -6.19
CA ASN A 174 13.28 -16.89 -7.36
C ASN A 174 14.36 -15.82 -7.24
N TYR A 175 13.98 -14.61 -6.80
CA TYR A 175 14.93 -13.53 -6.54
C TYR A 175 15.97 -13.96 -5.50
N TRP A 176 15.54 -14.48 -4.35
CA TRP A 176 16.43 -14.97 -3.30
C TRP A 176 17.42 -16.02 -3.81
N ASN A 177 16.93 -17.01 -4.55
CA ASN A 177 17.79 -18.06 -5.12
C ASN A 177 18.82 -17.47 -6.10
N THR A 178 18.41 -16.50 -6.94
CA THR A 178 19.35 -15.84 -7.86
C THR A 178 20.42 -15.03 -7.13
N THR A 179 20.03 -14.29 -6.08
CA THR A 179 20.96 -13.51 -5.26
C THR A 179 21.93 -14.42 -4.52
N GLN A 180 21.44 -15.51 -3.92
CA GLN A 180 22.29 -16.46 -3.20
C GLN A 180 23.30 -17.13 -4.15
N ALA A 181 22.85 -17.54 -5.35
CA ALA A 181 23.73 -18.12 -6.37
C ALA A 181 24.77 -17.12 -6.91
N GLN A 182 24.44 -15.83 -6.95
CA GLN A 182 25.40 -14.78 -7.29
C GLN A 182 26.43 -14.59 -6.19
N GLN A 183 26.00 -14.50 -4.92
CA GLN A 183 26.90 -14.36 -3.78
C GLN A 183 27.89 -15.54 -3.69
N TYR A 184 27.43 -16.78 -3.90
CA TYR A 184 28.35 -17.93 -3.91
C TYR A 184 29.42 -17.79 -4.99
N ARG A 185 29.06 -17.35 -6.20
CA ARG A 185 30.02 -17.13 -7.29
C ARG A 185 31.01 -16.02 -6.96
N GLU A 186 30.54 -14.88 -6.43
CA GLU A 186 31.42 -13.79 -6.00
C GLU A 186 32.37 -14.23 -4.89
N THR A 187 31.90 -15.01 -3.92
CA THR A 187 32.78 -15.56 -2.87
C THR A 187 33.80 -16.55 -3.42
N GLU A 188 33.42 -17.40 -4.38
CA GLU A 188 34.34 -18.34 -5.02
C GLU A 188 35.42 -17.60 -5.83
N GLU A 189 35.03 -16.57 -6.59
CA GLU A 189 35.97 -15.72 -7.32
C GLU A 189 36.92 -14.97 -6.38
N HIS A 190 36.41 -14.43 -5.27
CA HIS A 190 37.23 -13.75 -4.27
C HIS A 190 38.22 -14.71 -3.59
N LEU A 191 37.77 -15.91 -3.22
CA LEU A 191 38.64 -16.94 -2.65
C LEU A 191 39.70 -17.38 -3.66
N ARG A 192 39.34 -17.57 -4.94
CA ARG A 192 40.31 -17.87 -6.00
C ARG A 192 41.34 -16.76 -6.16
N PHE A 193 40.90 -15.50 -6.16
CA PHE A 193 41.80 -14.35 -6.25
C PHE A 193 42.80 -14.33 -5.09
N LEU A 194 42.34 -14.51 -3.85
CA LEU A 194 43.22 -14.56 -2.67
C LEU A 194 44.22 -15.70 -2.76
N LEU A 195 43.80 -16.89 -3.18
CA LEU A 195 44.69 -18.04 -3.37
C LEU A 195 45.74 -17.79 -4.46
N THR A 196 45.35 -17.17 -5.58
CA THR A 196 46.30 -16.81 -6.64
C THR A 196 47.28 -15.72 -6.19
N SER A 197 46.83 -14.75 -5.41
CA SER A 197 47.68 -13.69 -4.86
C SER A 197 48.73 -14.29 -3.92
N GLN A 198 48.32 -15.17 -3.00
CA GLN A 198 49.27 -15.82 -2.07
C GLN A 198 50.30 -16.68 -2.80
N ALA A 199 49.91 -17.36 -3.87
CA ALA A 199 50.84 -18.15 -4.67
C ALA A 199 51.87 -17.27 -5.41
N GLU A 200 51.46 -16.11 -5.92
CA GLU A 200 52.40 -15.16 -6.56
C GLU A 200 53.30 -14.51 -5.52
N ASP A 201 52.77 -14.10 -4.35
CA ASP A 201 53.56 -13.55 -3.25
C ASP A 201 54.63 -14.53 -2.76
N GLU A 202 54.29 -15.82 -2.62
CA GLU A 202 55.26 -16.85 -2.22
C GLU A 202 56.37 -17.02 -3.27
N LYS A 203 56.01 -16.97 -4.56
CA LYS A 203 56.96 -17.04 -5.67
C LYS A 203 57.88 -15.82 -5.70
N ASP A 204 57.35 -14.62 -5.46
CA ASP A 204 58.11 -13.37 -5.41
C ASP A 204 59.08 -13.34 -4.23
N ILE A 205 58.65 -13.81 -3.05
CA ILE A 205 59.53 -13.97 -1.88
C ILE A 205 60.67 -14.94 -2.20
N ARG A 206 60.38 -16.07 -2.85
CA ARG A 206 61.42 -17.04 -3.26
C ARG A 206 62.41 -16.44 -4.27
N GLN A 207 61.93 -15.64 -5.22
CA GLN A 207 62.80 -14.94 -6.18
C GLN A 207 63.68 -13.90 -5.50
N LEU A 208 63.12 -13.09 -4.59
CA LEU A 208 63.88 -12.14 -3.77
C LEU A 208 64.96 -12.85 -2.95
N SER A 209 64.61 -13.94 -2.28
CA SER A 209 65.56 -14.75 -1.50
C SER A 209 66.72 -15.27 -2.37
N ASN A 210 66.42 -15.76 -3.58
CA ASN A 210 67.43 -16.23 -4.51
C ASN A 210 68.34 -15.09 -5.02
N ALA A 211 67.75 -13.93 -5.31
CA ALA A 211 68.50 -12.74 -5.72
C ALA A 211 69.44 -12.25 -4.60
N PHE A 212 68.97 -12.22 -3.35
CA PHE A 212 69.80 -11.88 -2.19
C PHE A 212 70.97 -12.86 -2.01
N HIS A 213 70.75 -14.17 -2.16
CA HIS A 213 71.82 -15.16 -2.10
C HIS A 213 72.86 -15.00 -3.23
N GLN A 214 72.44 -14.65 -4.45
CA GLN A 214 73.38 -14.37 -5.55
C GLN A 214 74.23 -13.12 -5.32
N ILE A 215 73.65 -12.07 -4.73
CA ILE A 215 74.40 -10.86 -4.36
C ILE A 215 75.41 -11.18 -3.27
N SER A 216 75.01 -11.95 -2.25
CA SER A 216 75.89 -12.35 -1.13
C SER A 216 77.07 -13.23 -1.55
N ASN A 217 76.96 -14.04 -2.61
CA ASN A 217 78.06 -14.90 -3.07
C ASN A 217 79.03 -14.22 -4.05
N ASN A 218 78.69 -13.03 -4.55
CA ASN A 218 79.54 -12.24 -5.45
C ASN A 218 80.28 -11.08 -4.73
N MET A 219 80.10 -10.94 -3.41
CA MET A 219 80.96 -10.12 -2.53
C MET A 219 81.95 -11.01 -1.79
#